data_AF-A0A8T3R337-F1
#
_entry.id   AF-A0A8T3R337-F1
#
_cell.length_a   1.000
_cell.length_b   1.000
_cell.length_c   1.000
_cell.angle_alpha   90.00
_cell.angle_beta   90.00
_cell.angle_gamma   90.00
#
_symmetry.space_group_name_H-M   'P 1'
#
loop_
_entity.id
_entity.type
_entity.pdbx_description
1 polymer ?
#
loop_
_entity_poly.entity_id
_entity_poly.type
_entity_poly.pdbx_seq_one_letter_code
_entity_poly.pdbx_strand_id
1 'polypeptide(L)'
;MPHIHSNEAEADEATDPTAIVEDTVIYLGPLELDQLRAALAAHLGGAIERPDTPARLEQALELVLADRNAPGRSRVVRRPAGISTPECWEVHLVGVDPASDAAIREAGRHGTFPA
;
A
#
# COMPACT_ATOMS: atom_id res chain seq x y z
N MET A 1 -20.20 45.19 -32.88
CA MET A 1 -20.60 43.78 -33.04
C MET A 1 -20.19 43.06 -31.75
N PRO A 2 -21.15 42.53 -30.98
CA PRO A 2 -20.89 41.71 -29.78
C PRO A 2 -20.47 40.30 -30.21
N HIS A 3 -19.86 39.51 -29.31
CA HIS A 3 -20.14 38.09 -29.07
C HIS A 3 -19.28 37.59 -27.89
N ILE A 4 -19.94 37.36 -26.76
CA ILE A 4 -19.50 36.54 -25.64
C ILE A 4 -19.74 35.07 -26.02
N HIS A 5 -18.79 34.17 -25.72
CA HIS A 5 -18.95 32.77 -25.28
C HIS A 5 -17.54 32.33 -24.81
N SER A 6 -17.29 32.19 -23.51
CA SER A 6 -17.49 30.94 -22.74
C SER A 6 -16.68 29.78 -23.30
N ASN A 7 -15.60 29.38 -22.63
CA ASN A 7 -15.42 27.98 -22.30
C ASN A 7 -14.46 27.83 -21.10
N GLU A 8 -15.05 27.48 -19.97
CA GLU A 8 -14.39 26.73 -18.91
C GLU A 8 -14.04 25.36 -19.50
N ALA A 9 -12.78 24.96 -19.42
CA ALA A 9 -12.34 23.57 -19.56
C ALA A 9 -11.07 23.51 -18.73
N GLU A 10 -11.26 23.28 -17.44
CA GLU A 10 -11.02 21.96 -16.84
C GLU A 10 -9.52 21.70 -16.80
N ALA A 11 -8.97 21.83 -15.59
CA ALA A 11 -7.68 21.28 -15.25
C ALA A 11 -7.76 19.77 -15.48
N ASP A 12 -7.42 19.35 -16.71
CA ASP A 12 -7.05 17.98 -17.02
C ASP A 12 -5.68 17.77 -16.36
N GLU A 13 -5.72 17.55 -15.04
CA GLU A 13 -4.65 16.84 -14.37
C GLU A 13 -4.73 15.42 -14.92
N ALA A 14 -4.10 15.24 -16.08
CA ALA A 14 -3.90 13.97 -16.72
C ALA A 14 -3.17 13.08 -15.71
N THR A 15 -3.96 12.34 -14.92
CA THR A 15 -3.50 11.13 -14.29
C THR A 15 -2.96 10.29 -15.43
N ASP A 16 -1.64 10.17 -15.51
CA ASP A 16 -0.96 9.50 -16.59
C ASP A 16 -1.60 8.10 -16.76
N PRO A 17 -2.32 7.83 -17.87
CA PRO A 17 -3.08 6.60 -18.03
C PRO A 17 -2.19 5.37 -18.24
N THR A 18 -0.87 5.55 -18.09
CA THR A 18 0.16 4.53 -18.25
C THR A 18 0.97 4.31 -16.98
N ALA A 19 0.41 4.63 -15.80
CA ALA A 19 0.97 4.11 -14.55
C ALA A 19 1.06 2.58 -14.69
N ILE A 20 2.29 2.07 -14.83
CA ILE A 20 2.53 0.63 -14.94
C ILE A 20 2.01 0.02 -13.65
N VAL A 21 1.14 -0.96 -13.76
CA VAL A 21 0.52 -1.60 -12.61
C VAL A 21 1.07 -3.01 -12.51
N GLU A 22 1.58 -3.38 -11.32
CA GLU A 22 2.26 -4.65 -11.12
C GLU A 22 1.60 -5.49 -10.02
N ASP A 23 1.67 -6.81 -10.21
CA ASP A 23 1.31 -7.78 -9.20
C ASP A 23 2.58 -8.23 -8.48
N THR A 24 2.70 -7.90 -7.20
CA THR A 24 3.86 -8.23 -6.37
C THR A 24 3.48 -9.14 -5.21
N VAL A 25 4.38 -10.06 -4.87
CA VAL A 25 4.34 -10.79 -3.59
C VAL A 25 5.55 -10.40 -2.73
N ILE A 26 5.29 -9.92 -1.52
CA ILE A 26 6.29 -9.58 -0.51
C ILE A 26 6.26 -10.63 0.59
N TYR A 27 7.42 -11.23 0.89
CA TYR A 27 7.58 -12.13 2.03
C TYR A 27 8.14 -11.34 3.22
N LEU A 28 7.38 -11.32 4.31
CA LEU A 28 7.75 -10.63 5.54
C LEU A 28 8.13 -11.67 6.60
N GLY A 29 9.38 -11.60 7.06
CA GLY A 29 9.78 -12.29 8.28
C GLY A 29 9.26 -11.56 9.53
N PRO A 30 9.53 -12.10 10.74
CA PRO A 30 9.05 -11.51 11.98
C PRO A 30 9.50 -10.06 12.18
N LEU A 31 10.73 -9.73 11.79
CA LEU A 31 11.28 -8.38 11.92
C LEU A 31 10.62 -7.41 10.94
N GLU A 32 10.54 -7.78 9.67
CA GLU A 32 9.94 -6.94 8.64
C GLU A 32 8.46 -6.69 8.89
N LEU A 33 7.77 -7.72 9.41
CA LEU A 33 6.37 -7.61 9.81
C LEU A 33 6.19 -6.64 10.98
N ASP A 34 7.06 -6.66 11.99
CA ASP A 34 6.99 -5.72 13.12
C ASP A 34 7.26 -4.29 12.66
N GLN A 35 8.26 -4.09 11.81
CA GLN A 35 8.58 -2.81 11.19
C GLN A 35 7.40 -2.26 10.37
N LEU A 36 6.81 -3.08 9.50
CA LEU A 36 5.64 -2.67 8.71
C LEU A 36 4.47 -2.27 9.61
N ARG A 37 4.21 -3.03 10.68
CA ARG A 37 3.13 -2.72 11.64
C ARG A 37 3.36 -1.40 12.36
N ALA A 38 4.61 -1.14 12.77
CA ALA A 38 4.99 0.13 13.38
C ALA A 38 4.82 1.30 12.40
N ALA A 39 5.25 1.12 11.14
CA ALA A 39 5.09 2.09 10.07
C ALA A 39 3.62 2.42 9.82
N LEU A 40 2.77 1.39 9.72
CA LEU A 40 1.33 1.54 9.50
C LEU A 40 0.65 2.28 10.65
N ALA A 41 0.99 1.92 11.89
CA ALA A 41 0.47 2.60 13.08
C ALA A 41 0.91 4.06 13.16
N ALA A 42 2.15 4.37 12.74
CA ALA A 42 2.65 5.74 12.69
C ALA A 42 2.00 6.56 11.57
N HIS A 43 1.80 5.96 10.39
CA HIS A 43 1.23 6.62 9.21
C HIS A 43 -0.26 6.89 9.36
N LEU A 44 -1.03 5.87 9.76
CA LEU A 44 -2.49 5.94 9.89
C LEU A 44 -2.95 6.43 11.27
N GLY A 45 -2.04 6.47 12.25
CA GLY A 45 -2.33 6.89 13.62
C GLY A 45 -3.41 6.03 14.28
N GLY A 46 -4.31 6.69 15.03
CA GLY A 46 -5.42 6.05 15.73
C GLY A 46 -6.59 5.60 14.85
N ALA A 47 -6.47 5.72 13.52
CA ALA A 47 -7.52 5.33 12.58
C ALA A 47 -7.64 3.81 12.39
N ILE A 48 -6.64 3.03 12.84
CA ILE A 48 -6.63 1.57 12.70
C ILE A 48 -6.53 0.86 14.04
N GLU A 49 -7.12 -0.34 14.09
CA GLU A 49 -6.76 -1.32 15.11
C GLU A 49 -5.32 -1.81 14.88
N ARG A 50 -4.70 -2.38 15.93
CA ARG A 50 -3.35 -2.93 15.82
C ARG A 50 -3.30 -4.00 14.71
N PRO A 51 -2.40 -3.88 13.71
CA PRO A 51 -2.36 -4.80 12.56
C PRO A 51 -1.68 -6.15 12.89
N ASP A 52 -2.18 -6.85 13.91
CA ASP A 52 -1.62 -8.08 14.48
C ASP A 52 -2.16 -9.38 13.87
N THR A 53 -3.23 -9.29 13.08
CA THR A 53 -3.83 -10.41 12.33
C THR A 53 -3.75 -10.16 10.83
N PRO A 54 -3.79 -11.21 9.97
CA PRO A 54 -3.74 -11.03 8.52
C PRO A 54 -4.83 -10.07 8.01
N ALA A 55 -6.07 -10.23 8.47
CA ALA A 55 -7.18 -9.38 8.08
C ALA A 55 -6.98 -7.90 8.49
N ARG A 56 -6.44 -7.63 9.69
CA ARG A 56 -6.16 -6.26 10.11
C ARG A 56 -4.98 -5.64 9.37
N LEU A 57 -3.96 -6.44 9.07
CA LEU A 57 -2.84 -5.97 8.26
C LEU A 57 -3.30 -5.63 6.84
N GLU A 58 -4.13 -6.48 6.24
CA GLU A 58 -4.75 -6.24 4.93
C GLU A 58 -5.55 -4.93 4.96
N GLN A 59 -6.45 -4.75 5.94
CA GLN A 59 -7.21 -3.51 6.07
C GLN A 59 -6.33 -2.26 6.23
N ALA A 60 -5.25 -2.34 7.01
CA ALA A 60 -4.32 -1.22 7.16
C ALA A 60 -3.58 -0.91 5.85
N LEU A 61 -3.21 -1.94 5.08
CA LEU A 61 -2.62 -1.76 3.75
C LEU A 61 -3.60 -1.14 2.75
N GLU A 62 -4.86 -1.58 2.73
CA GLU A 62 -5.92 -0.95 1.92
C GLU A 62 -6.06 0.55 2.24
N LEU A 63 -6.00 0.91 3.52
CA LEU A 63 -6.10 2.31 3.94
C LEU A 63 -4.90 3.13 3.48
N VAL A 64 -3.68 2.57 3.52
CA VAL A 64 -2.49 3.26 2.97
C VAL A 64 -2.59 3.41 1.46
N LEU A 65 -3.03 2.37 0.73
CA LEU A 65 -3.22 2.47 -0.71
C LEU A 65 -4.25 3.55 -1.05
N ALA A 66 -5.37 3.60 -0.32
CA ALA A 66 -6.39 4.63 -0.49
C ALA A 66 -5.88 6.05 -0.16
N ASP A 67 -5.12 6.21 0.92
CA ASP A 67 -4.50 7.50 1.31
C ASP A 67 -3.54 8.02 0.24
N ARG A 68 -2.82 7.10 -0.43
CA ARG A 68 -1.90 7.42 -1.53
C ARG A 68 -2.58 7.53 -2.89
N ASN A 69 -3.91 7.41 -2.94
CA ASN A 69 -4.68 7.34 -4.18
C ASN A 69 -4.15 6.28 -5.16
N ALA A 70 -3.57 5.20 -4.61
CA ALA A 70 -2.96 4.12 -5.36
C ALA A 70 -4.08 3.18 -5.86
N PRO A 71 -4.07 2.79 -7.14
CA PRO A 71 -4.92 1.71 -7.59
C PRO A 71 -4.48 0.40 -6.94
N GLY A 72 -5.41 -0.56 -6.83
CA GLY A 72 -5.09 -1.93 -6.48
C GLY A 72 -5.73 -2.43 -5.20
N ARG A 73 -5.32 -3.64 -4.81
CA ARG A 73 -5.77 -4.35 -3.62
C ARG A 73 -4.61 -5.10 -3.00
N SER A 74 -4.68 -5.26 -1.70
CA SER A 74 -3.79 -6.06 -0.88
C SER A 74 -4.48 -7.35 -0.45
N ARG A 75 -3.68 -8.40 -0.28
CA ARG A 75 -4.11 -9.62 0.38
C ARG A 75 -3.01 -10.17 1.26
N VAL A 76 -3.34 -10.52 2.49
CA VAL A 76 -2.35 -11.01 3.46
C VAL A 76 -2.59 -12.46 3.81
N VAL A 77 -1.54 -13.28 3.69
CA VAL A 77 -1.57 -14.71 4.04
C VAL A 77 -0.50 -15.00 5.07
N ARG A 78 -0.91 -15.50 6.24
CA ARG A 78 0.02 -16.02 7.25
C ARG A 78 0.50 -17.42 6.87
N ARG A 79 1.81 -17.63 6.81
CA ARG A 79 2.43 -18.93 6.56
C ARG A 79 3.06 -19.43 7.85
N PRO A 80 2.58 -20.55 8.42
CA PRO A 80 3.14 -21.09 9.65
C PRO A 80 4.58 -21.56 9.44
N ALA A 81 5.36 -21.55 10.52
CA ALA A 81 6.71 -22.11 10.50
C ALA A 81 6.69 -23.59 10.08
N GLY A 82 7.58 -23.94 9.15
CA GLY A 82 7.84 -25.31 8.76
C GLY A 82 9.05 -25.87 9.50
N ILE A 83 9.39 -27.13 9.22
CA ILE A 83 10.55 -27.81 9.83
C ILE A 83 11.87 -27.08 9.51
N SER A 84 11.95 -26.42 8.35
CA SER A 84 13.16 -25.71 7.88
C SER A 84 12.91 -24.26 7.50
N THR A 85 11.70 -23.73 7.72
CA THR A 85 11.33 -22.36 7.35
C THR A 85 10.70 -21.65 8.54
N PRO A 86 11.17 -20.44 8.90
CA PRO A 86 10.52 -19.66 9.96
C PRO A 86 9.09 -19.26 9.55
N GLU A 87 8.28 -18.83 10.52
CA GLU A 87 6.99 -18.20 10.23
C GLU A 87 7.22 -16.96 9.36
N CYS A 88 6.44 -16.82 8.29
CA CYS A 88 6.45 -15.64 7.44
C CYS A 88 5.04 -15.24 7.04
N TRP A 89 4.87 -13.98 6.66
CA TRP A 89 3.61 -13.45 6.16
C TRP A 89 3.82 -13.02 4.71
N GLU A 90 2.91 -13.44 3.85
CA GLU A 90 2.90 -13.06 2.45
C GLU A 90 1.92 -11.90 2.26
N VAL A 91 2.41 -10.80 1.69
CA VAL A 91 1.57 -9.67 1.26
C VAL A 91 1.54 -9.68 -0.25
N HIS A 92 0.35 -9.89 -0.81
CA HIS A 92 0.07 -9.86 -2.24
C HIS A 92 -0.48 -8.49 -2.55
N LEU A 93 0.20 -7.73 -3.40
CA LEU A 93 -0.24 -6.44 -3.91
C LEU A 93 -0.63 -6.67 -5.36
N VAL A 94 -1.91 -6.52 -5.66
CA VAL A 94 -2.48 -6.77 -7.00
C VAL A 94 -2.94 -5.45 -7.56
N GLY A 95 -2.49 -5.13 -8.76
CA GLY A 95 -2.94 -3.93 -9.40
C GLY A 95 -2.38 -2.65 -8.76
N VAL A 96 -1.18 -2.69 -8.16
CA VAL A 96 -0.57 -1.54 -7.46
C VAL A 96 0.53 -0.87 -8.31
N ASP A 97 0.66 0.45 -8.22
CA ASP A 97 1.72 1.19 -8.89
C ASP A 97 3.11 0.97 -8.23
N PRO A 98 4.22 1.09 -8.98
CA PRO A 98 5.58 0.88 -8.46
C PRO A 98 5.96 1.76 -7.27
N ALA A 99 5.41 2.98 -7.14
CA ALA A 99 5.74 3.86 -6.02
C ALA A 99 5.05 3.40 -4.72
N SER A 100 3.87 2.82 -4.82
CA SER A 100 3.14 2.20 -3.70
C SER A 100 3.71 0.86 -3.29
N ASP A 101 4.06 0.03 -4.26
CA ASP A 101 4.81 -1.21 -4.00
C ASP A 101 6.15 -0.93 -3.31
N ALA A 102 6.94 0.03 -3.82
CA ALA A 102 8.20 0.43 -3.20
C ALA A 102 8.02 0.97 -1.78
N ALA A 103 6.99 1.78 -1.53
CA ALA A 103 6.71 2.34 -0.23
C ALA A 103 6.38 1.27 0.81
N ILE A 104 5.58 0.26 0.45
CA ILE A 104 5.23 -0.85 1.34
C ILE A 104 6.47 -1.72 1.63
N ARG A 105 7.32 -1.99 0.63
CA ARG A 105 8.59 -2.70 0.85
C ARG A 105 9.55 -1.91 1.75
N GLU A 106 9.63 -0.61 1.58
CA GLU A 106 10.49 0.25 2.39
C GLU A 106 10.00 0.34 3.83
N ALA A 107 8.68 0.46 4.03
CA ALA A 107 8.06 0.38 5.35
C ALA A 107 8.34 -0.96 6.03
N GLY A 108 8.31 -2.07 5.29
CA GLY A 108 8.68 -3.38 5.80
C GLY A 108 10.18 -3.56 6.11
N ARG A 109 11.07 -2.77 5.49
CA ARG A 109 12.53 -2.88 5.70
C ARG A 109 13.06 -1.90 6.76
N HIS A 110 12.43 -0.73 6.86
CA HIS A 110 12.92 0.39 7.66
C HIS A 110 11.93 0.88 8.71
N GLY A 111 10.67 0.40 8.68
CA GLY A 111 9.65 0.78 9.66
C GLY A 111 9.05 2.16 9.45
N THR A 112 9.22 2.75 8.25
CA THR A 112 8.71 4.08 7.90
C THR A 112 8.24 4.12 6.45
N PHE A 113 7.13 4.79 6.18
CA PHE A 113 6.74 5.10 4.80
C PHE A 113 7.55 6.29 4.26
N PRO A 114 8.00 6.24 2.99
CA PRO A 114 8.59 7.41 2.34
C PRO A 114 7.53 8.52 2.20
N ALA A 115 7.96 9.76 2.44
CA ALA A 115 7.15 10.96 2.31
C ALA A 115 6.74 11.23 0.85
#